data_AF-A0A3C0QHJ0-F1
#
_entry.id   AF-A0A3C0QHJ0-F1
#
_cell.length_a   1.000
_cell.length_b   1.000
_cell.length_c   1.000
_cell.angle_alpha   90.00
_cell.angle_beta   90.00
_cell.angle_gamma   90.00
#
_symmetry.space_group_name_H-M   'P 1'
#
loop_
_entity.id
_entity.type
_entity.pdbx_description
1 polymer ?
#
loop_
_entity_poly.entity_id
_entity_poly.type
_entity_poly.pdbx_seq_one_letter_code
_entity_poly.pdbx_strand_id
1 'polypeptide(L)' 'MGKLEDIIKKIQLPDPALLKMAQAKLDDLTKPQGSLGRLEELAKQMVSITGSLSPVIDKKAVLVMAG' A
#
# COMPACT_ATOMS: atom_id res chain seq x y z
N MET A 1 30.57 8.13 0.20
CA MET A 1 30.13 7.40 1.42
C MET A 1 28.89 8.14 1.93
N GLY A 2 27.73 7.49 2.08
CA GLY A 2 26.47 8.16 2.47
C GLY A 2 25.18 7.59 1.87
N LYS A 3 25.27 6.71 0.86
CA LYS A 3 24.11 6.27 0.07
C LYS A 3 23.08 5.47 0.88
N LEU A 4 23.50 4.77 1.93
CA LEU A 4 22.61 4.00 2.80
C LEU A 4 21.84 4.92 3.74
N GLU A 5 22.55 5.85 4.38
CA GLU A 5 22.00 6.81 5.33
C GLU A 5 20.97 7.72 4.65
N ASP A 6 21.24 8.12 3.41
CA ASP A 6 20.33 8.94 2.61
C ASP A 6 19.05 8.20 2.19
N ILE A 7 19.12 6.88 1.98
CA ILE A 7 17.95 6.06 1.65
C ILE A 7 17.07 5.86 2.89
N ILE A 8 17.68 5.54 4.03
CA ILE A 8 16.94 5.32 5.29
C ILE A 8 16.14 6.58 5.66
N LYS A 9 16.72 7.77 5.50
CA LYS A 9 16.05 9.06 5.77
C LYS A 9 14.81 9.32 4.90
N LYS A 10 14.67 8.63 3.76
CA LYS A 10 13.52 8.79 2.84
C LYS A 10 12.35 7.87 3.18
N ILE A 11 12.51 6.92 4.09
CA ILE A 11 11.42 6.04 4.53
C ILE A 11 10.45 6.88 5.37
N GLN A 12 9.20 7.00 4.92
CA GLN A 12 8.17 7.80 5.57
C GLN A 12 7.12 6.89 6.22
N LEU A 13 6.48 7.39 7.28
CA LEU A 13 5.30 6.73 7.83
C LEU A 13 4.12 6.92 6.85
N PRO A 14 3.23 5.93 6.74
CA PRO A 14 2.04 6.09 5.93
C PRO A 14 1.05 7.13 6.50
N ASP A 15 0.30 7.78 5.62
CA ASP A 15 -0.71 8.76 6.01
C ASP A 15 -1.97 8.08 6.59
N PRO A 16 -2.32 8.34 7.87
CA PRO A 16 -3.52 7.78 8.49
C PRO A 16 -4.82 8.23 7.82
N ALA A 17 -4.84 9.40 7.15
CA ALA A 17 -6.02 9.88 6.43
C ALA A 17 -6.33 9.00 5.22
N LEU A 18 -5.30 8.57 4.48
CA LEU A 18 -5.45 7.66 3.34
C LEU A 18 -6.05 6.32 3.75
N LEU A 19 -5.70 5.79 4.93
CA LEU A 19 -6.30 4.55 5.44
C LEU A 19 -7.81 4.69 5.67
N LYS A 20 -8.26 5.82 6.21
CA LYS A 20 -9.69 6.10 6.41
C LYS A 20 -10.41 6.22 5.08
N MET A 21 -9.82 6.95 4.12
CA MET A 21 -10.39 7.11 2.77
C MET A 21 -10.44 5.78 2.02
N ALA A 22 -9.42 4.92 2.17
CA ALA A 22 -9.39 3.58 1.58
C ALA A 22 -10.51 2.70 2.14
N GLN A 23 -10.72 2.72 3.46
CA GLN A 23 -11.81 1.97 4.10
C GLN A 23 -13.17 2.46 3.61
N ALA A 24 -13.41 3.77 3.59
CA ALA A 24 -14.65 4.34 3.09
C ALA A 24 -14.94 3.93 1.64
N LYS A 25 -13.92 3.95 0.78
CA LYS A 25 -14.04 3.48 -0.61
C LYS A 25 -14.38 1.99 -0.69
N LEU A 26 -13.75 1.15 0.15
CA LEU A 26 -14.03 -0.29 0.17
C LEU A 26 -15.45 -0.59 0.67
N ASP A 27 -15.95 0.19 1.61
CA ASP A 27 -17.30 0.03 2.16
C ASP A 27 -18.41 0.49 1.20
N ASP A 28 -18.09 1.40 0.28
CA ASP A 28 -19.00 1.90 -0.77
C ASP A 28 -19.06 0.99 -2.01
N LEU A 29 -18.22 -0.05 -2.08
CA LEU A 29 -18.30 -1.03 -3.17
C LEU A 29 -19.60 -1.85 -3.06
N THR A 30 -20.05 -2.40 -4.19
CA THR A 30 -21.23 -3.28 -4.29
C THR A 30 -20.95 -4.68 -3.69
N LYS A 31 -20.43 -4.73 -2.46
CA LYS A 31 -20.13 -5.92 -1.68
C LYS A 31 -20.64 -5.73 -0.25
N PRO A 32 -21.06 -6.78 0.47
CA PRO A 32 -21.26 -6.67 1.91
C PRO A 32 -19.94 -6.27 2.60
N GLN A 33 -20.03 -5.44 3.64
CA GLN A 33 -18.85 -5.02 4.40
C GLN A 33 -18.07 -6.23 4.93
N GLY A 34 -16.75 -6.20 4.77
CA GLY A 34 -15.85 -7.27 5.22
C GLY A 34 -15.92 -8.60 4.43
N SER A 35 -16.77 -8.71 3.41
CA SER A 35 -16.96 -9.96 2.65
C SER A 35 -15.70 -10.45 1.93
N LEU A 36 -14.75 -9.57 1.63
CA LEU A 36 -13.49 -9.94 0.97
C LEU A 36 -12.33 -10.19 1.96
N GLY A 37 -12.57 -10.01 3.27
CA GLY A 37 -11.63 -10.32 4.34
C GLY A 37 -10.21 -9.78 4.09
N ARG A 38 -9.22 -10.68 3.98
CA ARG A 38 -7.81 -10.35 3.76
C ARG A 38 -7.54 -9.54 2.50
N LEU A 39 -8.39 -9.62 1.48
CA LEU A 39 -8.23 -8.78 0.27
C LEU A 39 -8.51 -7.30 0.57
N GLU A 40 -9.41 -6.99 1.50
CA GLU A 40 -9.67 -5.61 1.94
C GLU A 40 -8.50 -5.06 2.75
N GLU A 41 -7.89 -5.90 3.59
CA GLU A 41 -6.68 -5.56 4.34
C GLU A 41 -5.51 -5.25 3.39
N LEU A 42 -5.28 -6.11 2.39
CA LEU A 42 -4.26 -5.89 1.36
C LEU A 42 -4.54 -4.63 0.54
N ALA A 43 -5.79 -4.38 0.15
CA ALA A 43 -6.15 -3.18 -0.58
C ALA A 43 -5.83 -1.90 0.21
N LYS A 44 -6.17 -1.85 1.51
CA LYS A 44 -5.81 -0.73 2.39
C LYS A 44 -4.30 -0.56 2.51
N GLN A 45 -3.56 -1.66 2.66
CA GLN A 45 -2.11 -1.62 2.75
C GLN A 45 -1.48 -1.08 1.46
N MET A 46 -2.00 -1.46 0.28
CA MET A 46 -1.52 -0.95 -1.00
C MET A 46 -1.74 0.56 -1.14
N VAL A 47 -2.90 1.07 -0.75
CA VAL A 47 -3.17 2.52 -0.74
C VAL A 47 -2.20 3.25 0.20
N SER A 48 -1.96 2.68 1.38
CA SER A 48 -1.05 3.20 2.39
C SER A 48 0.41 3.29 1.90
N ILE A 49 0.88 2.26 1.20
CA ILE A 49 2.25 2.22 0.63
C ILE A 49 2.41 3.15 -0.56
N THR A 50 1.41 3.20 -1.45
CA THR A 50 1.51 3.93 -2.72
C THR A 50 1.10 5.40 -2.62
N GLY A 51 0.41 5.79 -1.55
CA GLY A 51 -0.14 7.14 -1.41
C GLY A 51 -1.35 7.42 -2.31
N SER A 52 -1.92 6.41 -2.97
CA SER A 52 -2.98 6.55 -3.97
C SER A 52 -4.21 5.70 -3.61
N LEU A 53 -5.41 6.28 -3.68
CA LEU A 53 -6.68 5.56 -3.45
C LEU A 53 -7.02 4.55 -4.55
N SER A 54 -6.36 4.65 -5.70
CA SER A 54 -6.51 3.75 -6.85
C SER A 54 -5.10 3.36 -7.33
N PRO A 55 -4.38 2.52 -6.58
CA PRO A 55 -3.03 2.14 -6.93
C PRO A 55 -3.03 1.32 -8.23
N VAL A 56 -2.11 1.65 -9.14
CA VAL A 56 -1.86 0.86 -10.35
C VAL A 56 -0.60 0.04 -10.13
N ILE A 57 -0.70 -1.29 -10.26
CA ILE A 57 0.45 -2.21 -10.16
C ILE A 57 0.72 -2.77 -11.56
N ASP A 58 1.53 -2.07 -12.34
CA ASP A 58 1.87 -2.43 -13.72
C ASP A 58 3.18 -3.22 -13.80
N LYS A 59 4.26 -2.72 -13.17
CA LYS A 59 5.61 -3.29 -13.21
C LYS A 59 5.93 -4.05 -11.94
N LYS A 60 6.00 -5.37 -12.04
CA LYS A 60 6.40 -6.27 -10.94
C LYS A 60 7.81 -6.79 -11.20
N ALA A 61 8.63 -6.85 -10.18
CA ALA A 61 9.99 -7.38 -10.26
C ALA A 61 10.23 -8.35 -9.11
N VAL A 62 10.92 -9.46 -9.40
CA VAL A 62 11.44 -10.41 -8.42
C VAL A 62 12.94 -10.38 -8.54
N LEU A 63 13.64 -10.01 -7.47
CA LEU A 63 15.10 -9.95 -7.42
C LEU A 63 15.62 -11.19 -6.69
N VAL A 64 16.34 -12.07 -7.39
CA VAL A 64 16.95 -13.28 -6.82
C VAL A 64 18.42 -13.00 -6.56
N MET A 65 18.85 -13.16 -5.31
CA MET A 65 20.24 -13.01 -4.90
C MET A 65 20.82 -14.41 -4.68
N ALA A 66 21.87 -14.77 -5.43
CA ALA A 66 22.63 -16.01 -5.26
C ALA A 66 24.10 -15.65 -5.15
N GLY A 67 24.77 -16.20 -4.14
CA GLY A 67 26.17 -15.91 -3.81
C GLY A 67 26.80 -17.08 -3.07
#